data_AF-A0AAV5CEF3-F1
#
_entry.id   AF-A0AAV5CEF3-F1
#
_cell.length_a   1.000
_cell.length_b   1.000
_cell.length_c   1.000
_cell.angle_alpha   90.00
_cell.angle_beta   90.00
_cell.angle_gamma   90.00
#
_symmetry.space_group_name_H-M   'P 1'
#
loop_
_entity.id
_entity.type
_entity.pdbx_description
1 polymer ?
#
loop_
_entity_poly.entity_id
_entity_poly.type
_entity_poly.pdbx_seq_one_letter_code
_entity_poly.pdbx_strand_id
1 'polypeptide(L)'
;MAIAQQVIQQQQQQQQQHHQRHHHLPPPPMPIPMPPRQAPPVPALPHGQIPAASYGGGGAWPHSEHFFADAFVGAPPAAADAVFSDLPGAADFDSDGWMESLIADAPVFADSDLERLIFTTPPPPVPISAPAAEPVEAAVHQPKAVAPASLPQAAATATPVAACSSPRALDASCSAPILQSLLACSRTAEADPGLAAAELVKVRAAASDGGDPAERVAFYFADALARRLACDGGARPSTAGFASDELTLCYKTLNDACPYSKFAHLTANQAILEATGAATKIHIVDFGIVQGIQWAALLQALATRPEGNPSRVRISGVPSPFLGPKPAASLAATSARLRDFAKLLGVDFEFVPLLRPVHELDRSDFSVEPGETVAVNFMLQLYHLLGDSDEPVRQALRLAKSLNPSVVTLGEYEVSLNRAGFVDRFANALCYYMSVFESLGVAMARDSPERARVERCVFGERIRRAIGPEEGAERTDRMAGCKEWQTLMEWCGFEPVQFSNYAMSQADLLLWNYDSKYKYSLVEQQPAFLSLAWEKRPLLTVSAWR
;
A
#
# COMPACT_ATOMS: atom_id res chain seq x y z
N MET A 1 -25.50 23.26 32.49
CA MET A 1 -25.74 21.87 32.93
C MET A 1 -27.17 21.37 32.69
N ALA A 2 -28.22 22.18 32.88
CA ALA A 2 -29.62 21.73 32.68
C ALA A 2 -29.96 21.29 31.24
N ILE A 3 -29.43 21.98 30.21
CA ILE A 3 -29.68 21.64 28.80
C ILE A 3 -29.06 20.29 28.42
N ALA A 4 -27.86 19.99 28.94
CA ALA A 4 -27.18 18.72 28.69
C ALA A 4 -27.96 17.52 29.28
N GLN A 5 -28.54 17.69 30.48
CA GLN A 5 -29.39 16.66 31.07
C GLN A 5 -30.68 16.43 30.29
N GLN A 6 -31.26 17.51 29.73
CA GLN A 6 -32.48 17.41 28.94
C GLN A 6 -32.27 16.68 27.60
N VAL A 7 -31.11 16.88 26.95
CA VAL A 7 -30.74 16.17 25.71
C VAL A 7 -30.49 14.69 25.97
N ILE A 8 -29.82 14.34 27.08
CA ILE A 8 -29.57 12.95 27.47
C ILE A 8 -30.90 12.22 27.76
N GLN A 9 -31.83 12.89 28.43
CA GLN A 9 -33.13 12.31 28.75
C GLN A 9 -33.98 12.10 27.49
N GLN A 10 -33.87 13.00 26.50
CA GLN A 10 -34.56 12.87 25.21
C GLN A 10 -33.99 11.72 24.36
N GLN A 11 -32.67 11.52 24.35
CA GLN A 11 -32.03 10.40 23.68
C GLN A 11 -32.41 9.04 24.29
N GLN A 12 -32.49 8.95 25.62
CA GLN A 12 -32.91 7.72 26.29
C GLN A 12 -34.37 7.34 25.99
N GLN A 13 -35.26 8.34 25.88
CA GLN A 13 -36.65 8.11 25.49
C GLN A 13 -36.78 7.61 24.04
N GLN A 14 -36.00 8.14 23.11
CA GLN A 14 -36.00 7.68 21.72
C GLN A 14 -35.46 6.25 21.58
N GLN A 15 -34.43 5.88 22.34
CA GLN A 15 -33.88 4.51 22.33
C GLN A 15 -34.87 3.48 22.89
N GLN A 16 -35.65 3.83 23.92
CA GLN A 16 -36.67 2.94 24.47
C GLN A 16 -37.84 2.73 23.49
N GLN A 17 -38.28 3.77 22.77
CA GLN A 17 -39.30 3.63 21.73
C GLN A 17 -38.83 2.78 20.54
N HIS A 18 -37.55 2.88 20.17
CA HIS A 18 -36.97 2.04 19.11
C HIS A 18 -36.91 0.56 19.52
N HIS A 19 -36.56 0.26 20.77
CA HIS A 19 -36.54 -1.11 21.29
C HIS A 19 -37.94 -1.74 21.35
N GLN A 20 -38.98 -0.98 21.71
CA GLN A 20 -40.35 -1.49 21.72
C GLN A 20 -40.91 -1.78 20.31
N ARG A 21 -40.49 -1.04 19.27
CA ARG A 21 -40.91 -1.34 17.89
C ARG A 21 -40.30 -2.62 17.31
N HIS A 22 -39.16 -3.08 17.80
CA HIS A 22 -38.51 -4.30 17.30
C HIS A 22 -39.06 -5.60 17.91
N HIS A 23 -39.81 -5.55 19.02
CA HIS A 23 -40.35 -6.75 19.67
C HIS A 23 -41.76 -7.16 19.22
N HIS A 24 -42.36 -6.49 18.23
CA HIS A 24 -43.72 -6.77 17.75
C HIS A 24 -43.85 -7.01 16.24
N LEU A 25 -42.89 -7.71 15.64
CA LEU A 25 -43.05 -8.26 14.28
C LEU A 25 -43.33 -9.76 14.35
N PRO A 26 -44.46 -10.27 13.80
CA PRO A 26 -44.72 -11.70 13.72
C PRO A 26 -43.82 -12.36 12.66
N PRO A 27 -43.45 -13.64 12.82
CA PRO A 27 -42.58 -14.35 11.87
C PRO A 27 -43.29 -14.64 10.54
N PRO A 28 -42.54 -14.74 9.42
CA PRO A 28 -43.10 -15.01 8.10
C PRO A 28 -43.56 -16.48 7.95
N PRO A 29 -44.55 -16.76 7.08
CA PRO A 29 -45.05 -18.11 6.87
C PRO A 29 -44.07 -18.98 6.04
N MET A 30 -44.01 -20.27 6.37
CA MET A 30 -43.17 -21.28 5.71
C MET A 30 -43.72 -21.65 4.30
N PRO A 31 -42.85 -21.94 3.31
CA PRO A 31 -43.28 -22.31 1.97
C PRO A 31 -43.74 -23.79 1.86
N ILE A 32 -44.81 -24.01 1.11
CA ILE A 32 -45.43 -25.31 0.81
C ILE A 32 -44.60 -26.04 -0.28
N PRO A 33 -44.31 -27.36 -0.15
CA PRO A 33 -43.53 -28.09 -1.14
C PRO A 33 -44.38 -28.52 -2.35
N MET A 34 -43.88 -28.26 -3.57
CA MET A 34 -44.45 -28.79 -4.82
C MET A 34 -43.90 -30.20 -5.14
N PRO A 35 -44.69 -31.11 -5.75
CA PRO A 35 -44.25 -32.45 -6.12
C PRO A 35 -43.44 -32.47 -7.44
N PRO A 36 -42.60 -33.50 -7.66
CA PRO A 36 -41.63 -33.54 -8.76
C PRO A 36 -42.29 -33.84 -10.12
N ARG A 37 -41.94 -33.05 -11.14
CA ARG A 37 -42.28 -33.34 -12.55
C ARG A 37 -41.25 -34.28 -13.17
N GLN A 38 -41.73 -35.40 -13.70
CA GLN A 38 -40.98 -36.36 -14.50
C GLN A 38 -40.67 -35.79 -15.89
N ALA A 39 -39.45 -36.01 -16.37
CA ALA A 39 -38.99 -35.65 -17.71
C ALA A 39 -39.34 -36.75 -18.74
N PRO A 40 -39.85 -36.42 -19.94
CA PRO A 40 -39.91 -37.35 -21.07
C PRO A 40 -38.69 -37.21 -22.01
N PRO A 41 -38.43 -38.21 -22.86
CA PRO A 41 -37.11 -38.46 -23.44
C PRO A 41 -36.81 -37.67 -24.73
N VAL A 42 -35.52 -37.54 -25.00
CA VAL A 42 -34.90 -36.91 -26.19
C VAL A 42 -34.99 -37.83 -27.41
N PRO A 43 -35.28 -37.28 -28.61
CA PRO A 43 -34.80 -37.85 -29.87
C PRO A 43 -33.92 -36.88 -30.67
N ALA A 44 -33.08 -37.47 -31.51
CA ALA A 44 -31.93 -36.88 -32.22
C ALA A 44 -32.26 -35.90 -33.38
N LEU A 45 -31.26 -35.05 -33.67
CA LEU A 45 -31.09 -34.08 -34.76
C LEU A 45 -31.29 -34.66 -36.18
N PRO A 46 -31.65 -33.86 -37.22
CA PRO A 46 -30.62 -33.12 -37.99
C PRO A 46 -31.00 -31.74 -38.61
N HIS A 47 -29.96 -30.93 -38.80
CA HIS A 47 -29.71 -29.86 -39.79
C HIS A 47 -30.77 -28.78 -40.15
N GLY A 48 -30.34 -27.50 -40.06
CA GLY A 48 -30.62 -26.49 -41.11
C GLY A 48 -31.12 -25.11 -40.67
N GLN A 49 -30.27 -24.09 -40.89
CA GLN A 49 -30.56 -22.70 -41.33
C GLN A 49 -31.38 -21.70 -40.45
N ILE A 50 -30.77 -20.52 -40.26
CA ILE A 50 -31.25 -19.18 -39.81
C ILE A 50 -32.21 -18.59 -40.90
N PRO A 51 -33.29 -17.77 -40.65
CA PRO A 51 -33.19 -16.42 -40.05
C PRO A 51 -34.39 -15.73 -39.32
N ALA A 52 -34.02 -14.73 -38.49
CA ALA A 52 -34.56 -13.36 -38.29
C ALA A 52 -35.90 -13.01 -37.57
N ALA A 53 -35.78 -11.90 -36.81
CA ALA A 53 -36.77 -10.85 -36.42
C ALA A 53 -37.78 -11.21 -35.29
N SER A 54 -38.29 -10.32 -34.42
CA SER A 54 -38.13 -8.90 -34.02
C SER A 54 -39.24 -8.57 -32.97
N TYR A 55 -39.12 -7.45 -32.24
CA TYR A 55 -40.12 -6.77 -31.35
C TYR A 55 -40.43 -7.40 -29.97
N GLY A 56 -40.63 -6.67 -28.86
CA GLY A 56 -40.68 -5.22 -28.60
C GLY A 56 -41.55 -4.90 -27.36
N GLY A 57 -41.24 -3.79 -26.65
CA GLY A 57 -42.09 -3.07 -25.69
C GLY A 57 -42.17 -3.66 -24.26
N GLY A 58 -42.13 -2.92 -23.16
CA GLY A 58 -42.31 -1.49 -22.89
C GLY A 58 -43.18 -1.34 -21.62
N GLY A 59 -42.79 -0.50 -20.66
CA GLY A 59 -43.61 -0.19 -19.48
C GLY A 59 -42.89 0.66 -18.44
N ALA A 60 -43.49 1.81 -18.10
CA ALA A 60 -42.88 3.00 -17.51
C ALA A 60 -43.58 3.43 -16.19
N TRP A 61 -42.77 3.93 -15.22
CA TRP A 61 -42.93 5.06 -14.25
C TRP A 61 -44.16 5.08 -13.27
N PRO A 62 -44.12 5.73 -12.07
CA PRO A 62 -43.57 7.08 -11.82
C PRO A 62 -42.83 7.36 -10.47
N HIS A 63 -42.29 8.59 -10.45
CA HIS A 63 -41.36 9.27 -9.54
C HIS A 63 -41.85 9.61 -8.11
N SER A 64 -40.89 9.77 -7.18
CA SER A 64 -40.77 10.99 -6.33
C SER A 64 -39.33 11.18 -5.79
N GLU A 65 -38.93 12.46 -5.81
CA GLU A 65 -37.65 13.16 -5.60
C GLU A 65 -37.19 13.23 -4.12
N HIS A 66 -36.05 13.74 -3.64
CA HIS A 66 -34.64 14.04 -4.01
C HIS A 66 -34.01 14.59 -2.69
N PHE A 67 -32.69 14.46 -2.47
CA PHE A 67 -31.77 15.57 -2.15
C PHE A 67 -30.36 15.05 -1.79
N PHE A 68 -29.34 15.57 -2.51
CA PHE A 68 -27.91 15.26 -2.51
C PHE A 68 -27.44 14.05 -3.34
N ALA A 69 -27.47 14.20 -4.68
CA ALA A 69 -26.70 13.36 -5.60
C ALA A 69 -26.56 14.02 -6.99
N ASP A 70 -25.92 15.21 -7.09
CA ASP A 70 -25.68 15.86 -8.41
C ASP A 70 -24.30 16.53 -8.45
N ALA A 71 -23.24 15.75 -8.31
CA ALA A 71 -21.89 16.21 -8.67
C ALA A 71 -21.05 15.21 -9.48
N PHE A 72 -21.50 13.96 -9.68
CA PHE A 72 -20.76 12.96 -10.46
C PHE A 72 -21.69 11.88 -11.02
N VAL A 73 -22.46 12.17 -12.09
CA VAL A 73 -22.94 11.13 -13.02
C VAL A 73 -23.15 11.77 -14.39
N GLY A 74 -22.47 11.25 -15.40
CA GLY A 74 -22.62 11.71 -16.78
C GLY A 74 -22.19 10.68 -17.83
N ALA A 75 -22.74 9.45 -17.81
CA ALA A 75 -22.88 8.60 -19.00
C ALA A 75 -23.79 7.37 -18.73
N PRO A 76 -24.57 6.87 -19.71
CA PRO A 76 -25.63 5.87 -19.53
C PRO A 76 -25.14 4.41 -19.46
N PRO A 77 -25.93 3.47 -18.90
CA PRO A 77 -25.53 2.09 -18.68
C PRO A 77 -25.83 1.22 -19.92
N ALA A 78 -24.84 1.08 -20.81
CA ALA A 78 -24.79 -0.01 -21.80
C ALA A 78 -23.39 -0.09 -22.45
N ALA A 79 -22.37 -0.49 -21.68
CA ALA A 79 -21.06 -0.90 -22.22
C ALA A 79 -20.24 -1.76 -21.23
N ALA A 80 -20.90 -2.53 -20.37
CA ALA A 80 -20.23 -3.29 -19.31
C ALA A 80 -19.82 -4.73 -19.70
N ASP A 81 -20.03 -5.19 -20.95
CA ASP A 81 -19.85 -6.61 -21.30
C ASP A 81 -19.10 -6.89 -22.62
N ALA A 82 -18.32 -5.96 -23.16
CA ALA A 82 -17.55 -6.24 -24.39
C ALA A 82 -16.26 -5.43 -24.52
N VAL A 83 -15.27 -5.67 -23.66
CA VAL A 83 -13.86 -5.33 -23.95
C VAL A 83 -12.94 -6.44 -23.39
N PHE A 84 -13.26 -7.70 -23.66
CA PHE A 84 -12.30 -8.79 -23.50
C PHE A 84 -12.49 -9.77 -24.65
N SER A 85 -11.36 -10.15 -25.26
CA SER A 85 -11.20 -11.03 -26.43
C SER A 85 -11.22 -10.30 -27.78
N ASP A 86 -10.04 -9.91 -28.28
CA ASP A 86 -9.48 -10.58 -29.46
C ASP A 86 -8.05 -10.13 -29.84
N LEU A 87 -7.19 -11.15 -29.98
CA LEU A 87 -6.02 -11.28 -30.89
C LEU A 87 -4.61 -10.74 -30.48
N PRO A 88 -3.52 -11.35 -31.03
CA PRO A 88 -2.51 -12.02 -30.23
C PRO A 88 -1.08 -11.47 -30.40
N GLY A 89 -0.18 -11.98 -29.55
CA GLY A 89 1.27 -11.99 -29.81
C GLY A 89 2.05 -11.00 -28.96
N ALA A 90 3.16 -11.49 -28.40
CA ALA A 90 4.04 -10.75 -27.51
C ALA A 90 4.41 -9.35 -28.04
N ALA A 91 3.96 -8.30 -27.35
CA ALA A 91 4.48 -6.95 -27.49
C ALA A 91 4.02 -6.08 -26.31
N ASP A 92 4.99 -5.38 -25.73
CA ASP A 92 4.96 -4.12 -24.99
C ASP A 92 3.88 -3.83 -23.93
N PHE A 93 4.39 -3.40 -22.77
CA PHE A 93 3.65 -2.81 -21.67
C PHE A 93 2.87 -1.57 -22.13
N ASP A 94 1.54 -1.69 -22.17
CA ASP A 94 0.65 -0.54 -22.39
C ASP A 94 0.48 0.23 -21.07
N SER A 95 1.38 1.19 -20.85
CA SER A 95 1.30 2.24 -19.83
C SER A 95 0.23 3.27 -20.16
N ASP A 96 -0.11 3.34 -21.45
CA ASP A 96 -0.82 4.45 -22.05
C ASP A 96 -2.30 4.30 -21.72
N GLY A 97 -2.87 3.09 -21.73
CA GLY A 97 -4.27 2.88 -21.30
C GLY A 97 -4.59 3.29 -19.85
N TRP A 98 -3.65 3.13 -18.91
CA TRP A 98 -3.86 3.58 -17.52
C TRP A 98 -3.62 5.11 -17.36
N MET A 99 -2.63 5.65 -18.07
CA MET A 99 -2.39 7.09 -18.12
C MET A 99 -3.53 7.83 -18.83
N GLU A 100 -4.11 7.24 -19.88
CA GLU A 100 -5.28 7.72 -20.59
C GLU A 100 -6.54 7.71 -19.72
N SER A 101 -6.71 6.71 -18.84
CA SER A 101 -7.80 6.73 -17.86
C SER A 101 -7.69 7.92 -16.89
N LEU A 102 -6.47 8.33 -16.52
CA LEU A 102 -6.26 9.55 -15.73
C LEU A 102 -6.44 10.84 -16.54
N ILE A 103 -6.12 10.82 -17.84
CA ILE A 103 -6.26 11.97 -18.75
C ILE A 103 -7.73 12.19 -19.15
N ALA A 104 -8.50 11.12 -19.38
CA ALA A 104 -9.88 11.18 -19.85
C ALA A 104 -10.88 11.68 -18.78
N ASP A 105 -10.56 11.50 -17.51
CA ASP A 105 -11.38 11.92 -16.37
C ASP A 105 -11.07 13.35 -15.87
N ALA A 106 -10.14 14.07 -16.51
CA ALA A 106 -9.83 15.46 -16.17
C ALA A 106 -10.86 16.42 -16.81
N PRO A 107 -11.64 17.21 -16.03
CA PRO A 107 -12.57 18.16 -16.62
C PRO A 107 -11.80 19.35 -17.21
N VAL A 108 -12.10 19.71 -18.46
CA VAL A 108 -11.69 20.98 -19.06
C VAL A 108 -12.65 22.05 -18.58
N PHE A 109 -12.23 22.88 -17.61
CA PHE A 109 -13.05 24.01 -17.15
C PHE A 109 -12.79 25.26 -18.00
N ALA A 110 -13.87 25.89 -18.47
CA ALA A 110 -13.82 27.21 -19.09
C ALA A 110 -13.92 28.30 -18.00
N ASP A 111 -13.21 29.42 -18.19
CA ASP A 111 -13.00 30.54 -17.25
C ASP A 111 -14.25 31.16 -16.59
N SER A 112 -15.47 30.84 -17.04
CA SER A 112 -16.69 31.50 -16.59
C SER A 112 -17.39 30.87 -15.37
N ASP A 113 -16.96 29.70 -14.89
CA ASP A 113 -17.64 29.00 -13.79
C ASP A 113 -17.07 29.31 -12.39
N LEU A 114 -15.96 30.03 -12.30
CA LEU A 114 -15.31 30.35 -11.01
C LEU A 114 -16.04 31.44 -10.20
N GLU A 115 -16.75 32.37 -10.85
CA GLU A 115 -17.36 33.51 -10.15
C GLU A 115 -18.72 33.21 -9.49
N ARG A 116 -19.39 32.13 -9.89
CA ARG A 116 -20.74 31.80 -9.37
C ARG A 116 -20.75 31.02 -8.06
N LEU A 117 -19.63 30.47 -7.63
CA LEU A 117 -19.52 29.66 -6.39
C LEU A 117 -18.96 30.44 -5.18
N ILE A 118 -18.45 31.66 -5.37
CA ILE A 118 -17.66 32.37 -4.34
C ILE A 118 -18.48 33.39 -3.52
N PHE A 119 -19.67 33.82 -3.94
CA PHE A 119 -20.41 34.84 -3.19
C PHE A 119 -21.92 34.58 -3.02
N THR A 120 -22.29 33.82 -1.99
CA THR A 120 -23.58 34.01 -1.30
C THR A 120 -23.45 33.72 0.21
N THR A 121 -22.92 34.68 0.96
CA THR A 121 -23.43 35.22 2.26
C THR A 121 -22.30 35.96 3.00
N PRO A 122 -22.54 37.18 3.51
CA PRO A 122 -21.50 37.94 4.22
C PRO A 122 -21.31 37.44 5.67
N PRO A 123 -20.08 37.46 6.21
CA PRO A 123 -19.80 37.07 7.60
C PRO A 123 -20.26 38.15 8.62
N PRO A 124 -20.55 37.78 9.88
CA PRO A 124 -20.95 38.73 10.93
C PRO A 124 -19.75 39.59 11.40
N PRO A 125 -20.00 40.79 11.95
CA PRO A 125 -18.94 41.75 12.29
C PRO A 125 -18.17 41.35 13.56
N VAL A 126 -16.85 41.46 13.51
CA VAL A 126 -15.92 41.31 14.65
C VAL A 126 -15.70 42.67 15.32
N PRO A 127 -15.73 42.78 16.66
CA PRO A 127 -15.51 44.06 17.35
C PRO A 127 -14.02 44.48 17.33
N ILE A 128 -13.80 45.75 17.01
CA ILE A 128 -12.51 46.44 16.95
C ILE A 128 -12.04 46.78 18.36
N SER A 129 -10.76 46.55 18.67
CA SER A 129 -10.04 47.25 19.73
C SER A 129 -8.77 47.86 19.17
N ALA A 130 -8.59 49.16 19.44
CA ALA A 130 -7.49 50.01 18.98
C ALA A 130 -6.33 50.06 20.00
N PRO A 131 -5.14 50.57 19.61
CA PRO A 131 -3.85 50.16 20.17
C PRO A 131 -3.24 51.17 21.16
N ALA A 132 -2.23 50.73 21.92
CA ALA A 132 -0.91 51.38 22.07
C ALA A 132 -0.05 50.76 23.20
N ALA A 133 1.24 50.52 22.91
CA ALA A 133 2.42 51.12 23.57
C ALA A 133 3.66 50.18 23.57
N GLU A 134 4.76 50.66 23.00
CA GLU A 134 6.16 50.28 23.33
C GLU A 134 6.67 51.11 24.53
N PRO A 135 7.93 50.98 25.06
CA PRO A 135 9.05 50.07 24.75
C PRO A 135 9.66 49.39 26.02
N VAL A 136 10.77 48.63 25.89
CA VAL A 136 12.07 48.80 26.64
C VAL A 136 13.08 47.72 26.21
N GLU A 137 14.33 48.17 25.97
CA GLU A 137 15.55 47.42 25.66
C GLU A 137 16.02 46.44 26.75
N ALA A 138 16.73 45.36 26.38
CA ALA A 138 17.98 44.96 27.06
C ALA A 138 18.76 43.83 26.33
N ALA A 139 20.03 44.15 26.07
CA ALA A 139 21.25 43.35 26.21
C ALA A 139 21.51 42.08 25.35
N VAL A 140 22.53 42.24 24.51
CA VAL A 140 23.31 41.22 23.79
C VAL A 140 24.22 40.43 24.74
N HIS A 141 24.24 39.11 24.63
CA HIS A 141 25.40 38.29 25.00
C HIS A 141 25.64 37.14 24.00
N GLN A 142 26.88 37.06 23.52
CA GLN A 142 27.41 36.07 22.59
C GLN A 142 27.58 34.68 23.25
N PRO A 143 27.50 33.57 22.49
CA PRO A 143 27.72 32.22 23.01
C PRO A 143 29.21 31.87 23.08
N LYS A 144 29.60 31.19 24.16
CA LYS A 144 30.95 30.64 24.38
C LYS A 144 30.99 29.20 23.89
N ALA A 145 31.97 28.90 23.04
CA ALA A 145 32.26 27.57 22.52
C ALA A 145 32.73 26.61 23.63
N VAL A 146 32.24 25.36 23.59
CA VAL A 146 32.77 24.24 24.38
C VAL A 146 33.14 23.11 23.42
N ALA A 147 34.40 22.68 23.48
CA ALA A 147 35.00 21.61 22.69
C ALA A 147 34.42 20.23 23.07
N PRO A 148 34.47 19.23 22.16
CA PRO A 148 33.83 17.94 22.38
C PRO A 148 34.61 17.10 23.38
N ALA A 149 33.95 16.68 24.46
CA ALA A 149 34.48 15.68 25.37
C ALA A 149 34.30 14.28 24.76
N SER A 150 35.43 13.62 24.48
CA SER A 150 35.49 12.20 24.18
C SER A 150 35.20 11.39 25.46
N LEU A 151 34.40 10.34 25.37
CA LEU A 151 34.13 9.40 26.47
C LEU A 151 34.27 7.94 26.00
N PRO A 152 34.55 7.01 26.94
CA PRO A 152 35.48 5.90 26.72
C PRO A 152 34.83 4.63 26.19
N GLN A 153 35.62 3.83 25.49
CA GLN A 153 35.34 2.41 25.24
C GLN A 153 35.19 1.66 26.57
N ALA A 154 34.00 1.13 26.83
CA ALA A 154 33.76 0.13 27.86
C ALA A 154 33.19 -1.13 27.21
N ALA A 155 33.78 -2.26 27.59
CA ALA A 155 33.57 -3.59 27.03
C ALA A 155 32.11 -4.07 27.08
N ALA A 156 31.75 -4.84 26.06
CA ALA A 156 30.48 -5.52 25.94
C ALA A 156 30.25 -6.51 27.09
N THR A 157 29.27 -6.21 27.93
CA THR A 157 28.52 -7.21 28.71
C THR A 157 27.06 -7.04 28.36
N ALA A 158 26.54 -7.99 27.58
CA ALA A 158 25.14 -8.07 27.21
C ALA A 158 24.29 -8.38 28.44
N THR A 159 23.46 -7.43 28.85
CA THR A 159 22.28 -7.68 29.68
C THR A 159 21.06 -7.82 28.77
N PRO A 160 20.18 -8.81 29.00
CA PRO A 160 19.07 -9.07 28.11
C PRO A 160 18.03 -7.96 28.26
N VAL A 161 17.71 -7.29 27.15
CA VAL A 161 16.52 -6.44 27.06
C VAL A 161 15.32 -7.34 27.32
N ALA A 162 14.52 -6.99 28.33
CA ALA A 162 13.37 -7.76 28.76
C ALA A 162 12.45 -8.07 27.57
N ALA A 163 12.27 -9.36 27.30
CA ALA A 163 11.35 -9.90 26.33
C ALA A 163 9.91 -9.52 26.69
N CYS A 164 9.37 -8.48 26.07
CA CYS A 164 7.93 -8.33 25.95
C CYS A 164 7.45 -9.20 24.78
N SER A 165 7.27 -10.50 25.03
CA SER A 165 6.53 -11.38 24.14
C SER A 165 5.88 -12.49 24.96
N SER A 166 4.71 -12.19 25.52
CA SER A 166 3.72 -13.24 25.80
C SER A 166 3.45 -13.98 24.47
N PRO A 167 3.20 -15.30 24.48
CA PRO A 167 2.81 -16.01 23.26
C PRO A 167 1.48 -15.40 22.80
N ARG A 168 1.53 -14.58 21.73
CA ARG A 168 0.32 -14.07 21.08
C ARG A 168 -0.51 -15.28 20.68
N ALA A 169 -1.78 -15.29 21.07
CA ALA A 169 -2.76 -16.21 20.51
C ALA A 169 -2.58 -16.20 18.98
N LEU A 170 -2.44 -17.39 18.39
CA LEU A 170 -2.37 -17.55 16.94
C LEU A 170 -3.52 -16.77 16.32
N ASP A 171 -3.18 -15.90 15.36
CA ASP A 171 -4.16 -15.15 14.58
C ASP A 171 -5.15 -16.13 13.93
N ALA A 172 -6.44 -15.82 13.97
CA ALA A 172 -7.49 -16.75 13.50
C ALA A 172 -7.31 -17.13 12.01
N SER A 173 -6.60 -16.29 11.26
CA SER A 173 -6.21 -16.49 9.86
C SER A 173 -5.42 -17.78 9.61
N CYS A 174 -4.66 -18.28 10.58
CA CYS A 174 -3.87 -19.51 10.44
C CYS A 174 -4.56 -20.77 10.97
N SER A 175 -5.88 -20.76 11.17
CA SER A 175 -6.61 -21.88 11.80
C SER A 175 -6.72 -23.15 10.95
N ALA A 176 -6.46 -23.08 9.63
CA ALA A 176 -6.54 -24.24 8.74
C ALA A 176 -5.58 -25.37 9.18
N PRO A 177 -6.01 -26.66 9.16
CA PRO A 177 -5.18 -27.77 9.65
C PRO A 177 -3.81 -27.91 8.98
N ILE A 178 -3.72 -27.61 7.69
CA ILE A 178 -2.45 -27.64 6.94
C ILE A 178 -1.46 -26.58 7.43
N LEU A 179 -1.95 -25.39 7.81
CA LEU A 179 -1.15 -24.29 8.34
C LEU A 179 -0.70 -24.58 9.78
N GLN A 180 -1.57 -25.17 10.61
CA GLN A 180 -1.20 -25.65 11.95
C GLN A 180 -0.14 -26.74 11.90
N SER A 181 -0.23 -27.65 10.93
CA SER A 181 0.78 -28.69 10.70
C SER A 181 2.13 -28.08 10.28
N LEU A 182 2.11 -27.02 9.46
CA LEU A 182 3.33 -26.27 9.11
C LEU A 182 3.98 -25.58 10.31
N LEU A 183 3.17 -24.93 11.16
CA LEU A 183 3.65 -24.31 12.40
C LEU A 183 4.24 -25.33 13.37
N ALA A 184 3.66 -26.54 13.42
CA ALA A 184 4.24 -27.64 14.19
C ALA A 184 5.59 -28.08 13.59
N CYS A 185 5.67 -28.23 12.27
CA CYS A 185 6.92 -28.60 11.59
C CYS A 185 8.04 -27.57 11.83
N SER A 186 7.72 -26.26 11.82
CA SER A 186 8.74 -25.23 12.06
C SER A 186 9.27 -25.22 13.49
N ARG A 187 8.41 -25.46 14.49
CA ARG A 187 8.85 -25.63 15.89
C ARG A 187 9.72 -26.87 16.07
N THR A 188 9.34 -27.98 15.42
CA THR A 188 10.11 -29.22 15.46
C THR A 188 11.47 -29.07 14.76
N ALA A 189 11.56 -28.26 13.70
CA ALA A 189 12.78 -28.10 12.92
C ALA A 189 14.00 -27.60 13.72
N GLU A 190 13.81 -26.83 14.79
CA GLU A 190 14.92 -26.39 15.65
C GLU A 190 15.40 -27.48 16.62
N ALA A 191 14.50 -28.38 17.04
CA ALA A 191 14.79 -29.42 18.02
C ALA A 191 15.17 -30.77 17.39
N ASP A 192 14.49 -31.14 16.31
CA ASP A 192 14.66 -32.41 15.59
C ASP A 192 14.38 -32.19 14.08
N PRO A 193 15.41 -31.79 13.30
CA PRO A 193 15.30 -31.59 11.86
C PRO A 193 14.83 -32.84 11.10
N GLY A 194 15.19 -34.04 11.57
CA GLY A 194 14.82 -35.31 10.94
C GLY A 194 13.33 -35.61 11.09
N LEU A 195 12.79 -35.43 12.29
CA LEU A 195 11.36 -35.55 12.55
C LEU A 195 10.57 -34.47 11.79
N ALA A 196 11.06 -33.23 11.77
CA ALA A 196 10.45 -32.15 11.01
C ALA A 196 10.37 -32.49 9.52
N ALA A 197 11.44 -33.03 8.94
CA ALA A 197 11.46 -33.46 7.54
C ALA A 197 10.45 -34.58 7.26
N ALA A 198 10.32 -35.56 8.16
CA ALA A 198 9.36 -36.66 8.03
C ALA A 198 7.90 -36.16 8.09
N GLU A 199 7.57 -35.25 9.01
CA GLU A 199 6.24 -34.66 9.11
C GLU A 199 5.91 -33.72 7.95
N LEU A 200 6.92 -33.00 7.43
CA LEU A 200 6.77 -32.10 6.29
C LEU A 200 6.32 -32.82 5.01
N VAL A 201 6.64 -34.11 4.84
CA VAL A 201 6.15 -34.92 3.71
C VAL A 201 4.62 -34.93 3.65
N LYS A 202 3.95 -35.03 4.81
CA LYS A 202 2.48 -35.03 4.88
C LYS A 202 1.90 -33.68 4.46
N VAL A 203 2.53 -32.58 4.89
CA VAL A 203 2.13 -31.23 4.48
C VAL A 203 2.30 -31.05 2.98
N ARG A 204 3.45 -31.45 2.41
CA ARG A 204 3.72 -31.32 0.98
C ARG A 204 2.76 -32.13 0.12
N ALA A 205 2.29 -33.27 0.61
CA ALA A 205 1.28 -34.08 -0.07
C ALA A 205 -0.12 -33.42 -0.06
N ALA A 206 -0.42 -32.57 0.93
CA ALA A 206 -1.69 -31.84 1.02
C ALA A 206 -1.63 -30.44 0.40
N ALA A 207 -0.44 -29.88 0.19
CA ALA A 207 -0.25 -28.55 -0.37
C ALA A 207 -0.35 -28.55 -1.91
N SER A 208 -0.82 -27.44 -2.49
CA SER A 208 -1.02 -27.31 -3.93
C SER A 208 -0.85 -25.86 -4.38
N ASP A 209 -0.06 -25.63 -5.42
CA ASP A 209 0.09 -24.32 -6.09
C ASP A 209 -1.08 -23.98 -7.04
N GLY A 210 -2.07 -24.86 -7.15
CA GLY A 210 -3.35 -24.68 -7.86
C GLY A 210 -4.58 -24.66 -6.94
N GLY A 211 -4.37 -24.80 -5.62
CA GLY A 211 -5.42 -25.01 -4.63
C GLY A 211 -6.13 -23.74 -4.12
N ASP A 212 -6.73 -23.85 -2.94
CA ASP A 212 -7.21 -22.70 -2.17
C ASP A 212 -6.06 -21.87 -1.56
N PRO A 213 -6.31 -20.67 -0.99
CA PRO A 213 -5.26 -19.85 -0.40
C PRO A 213 -4.39 -20.57 0.65
N ALA A 214 -4.97 -21.43 1.49
CA ALA A 214 -4.21 -22.15 2.52
C ALA A 214 -3.32 -23.23 1.91
N GLU A 215 -3.80 -23.97 0.92
CA GLU A 215 -3.03 -24.97 0.17
C GLU A 215 -1.85 -24.33 -0.58
N ARG A 216 -2.07 -23.16 -1.19
CA ARG A 216 -1.05 -22.40 -1.94
C ARG A 216 0.01 -21.80 -1.05
N VAL A 217 -0.39 -21.17 0.07
CA VAL A 217 0.57 -20.68 1.07
C VAL A 217 1.38 -21.84 1.63
N ALA A 218 0.71 -22.95 1.97
CA ALA A 218 1.38 -24.13 2.48
C ALA A 218 2.41 -24.69 1.49
N PHE A 219 2.14 -24.63 0.19
CA PHE A 219 3.06 -25.08 -0.85
C PHE A 219 4.39 -24.33 -0.80
N TYR A 220 4.36 -22.99 -0.80
CA TYR A 220 5.58 -22.18 -0.77
C TYR A 220 6.32 -22.27 0.58
N PHE A 221 5.60 -22.31 1.70
CA PHE A 221 6.22 -22.47 3.02
C PHE A 221 6.86 -23.85 3.20
N ALA A 222 6.20 -24.90 2.74
CA ALA A 222 6.75 -26.25 2.81
C ALA A 222 7.98 -26.42 1.92
N ASP A 223 8.03 -25.74 0.77
CA ASP A 223 9.23 -25.71 -0.07
C ASP A 223 10.39 -24.98 0.60
N ALA A 224 10.16 -23.79 1.14
CA ALA A 224 11.18 -23.02 1.85
C ALA A 224 11.72 -23.77 3.08
N LEU A 225 10.83 -24.42 3.86
CA LEU A 225 11.23 -25.23 5.02
C LEU A 225 12.03 -26.47 4.60
N ALA A 226 11.61 -27.18 3.54
CA ALA A 226 12.35 -28.33 3.04
C ALA A 226 13.77 -27.94 2.62
N ARG A 227 13.94 -26.79 1.94
CA ARG A 227 15.26 -26.26 1.57
C ARG A 227 16.12 -25.94 2.78
N ARG A 228 15.52 -25.35 3.83
CA ARG A 228 16.21 -25.08 5.10
C ARG A 228 16.72 -26.38 5.72
N LEU A 229 15.86 -27.39 5.82
CA LEU A 229 16.20 -28.70 6.40
C LEU A 229 17.24 -29.48 5.58
N ALA A 230 17.27 -29.28 4.26
CA ALA A 230 18.25 -29.92 3.38
C ALA A 230 19.64 -29.25 3.40
N CYS A 231 19.74 -27.99 3.85
CA CYS A 231 20.99 -27.24 3.86
C CYS A 231 21.73 -27.43 5.19
N ASP A 232 22.45 -28.54 5.33
CA ASP A 232 23.26 -28.86 6.51
C ASP A 232 24.67 -28.23 6.43
N GLY A 233 24.74 -26.92 6.20
CA GLY A 233 26.01 -26.16 6.07
C GLY A 233 26.80 -26.37 4.76
N GLY A 234 26.22 -27.06 3.76
CA GLY A 234 26.85 -27.31 2.45
C GLY A 234 26.64 -26.23 1.39
N ALA A 235 27.30 -26.40 0.24
CA ALA A 235 27.18 -25.51 -0.92
C ALA A 235 25.74 -25.45 -1.43
N ARG A 236 25.17 -24.25 -1.34
CA ARG A 236 23.77 -23.97 -1.66
C ARG A 236 23.59 -23.89 -3.18
N PRO A 237 22.49 -24.43 -3.74
CA PRO A 237 22.14 -24.18 -5.13
C PRO A 237 22.02 -22.67 -5.34
N SER A 238 22.75 -22.11 -6.32
CA SER A 238 22.58 -20.71 -6.70
C SER A 238 21.15 -20.50 -7.18
N THR A 239 20.36 -19.72 -6.46
CA THR A 239 19.06 -19.29 -6.94
C THR A 239 19.29 -18.27 -8.05
N ALA A 240 19.07 -18.65 -9.30
CA ALA A 240 18.98 -17.69 -10.38
C ALA A 240 17.82 -16.73 -10.04
N GLY A 241 18.13 -15.44 -9.91
CA GLY A 241 17.09 -14.43 -9.79
C GLY A 241 16.23 -14.42 -11.05
N PHE A 242 14.95 -14.10 -10.90
CA PHE A 242 14.06 -13.92 -12.06
C PHE A 242 14.52 -12.74 -12.92
N ALA A 243 14.21 -12.79 -14.22
CA ALA A 243 14.50 -11.70 -15.13
C ALA A 243 13.75 -10.43 -14.68
N SER A 244 14.38 -9.27 -14.85
CA SER A 244 13.79 -7.95 -14.51
C SER A 244 12.42 -7.74 -15.14
N ASP A 245 12.22 -8.26 -16.36
CA ASP A 245 10.95 -8.14 -17.10
C ASP A 245 9.83 -8.95 -16.43
N GLU A 246 10.16 -10.11 -15.85
CA GLU A 246 9.18 -10.96 -15.15
C GLU A 246 8.68 -10.29 -13.85
N LEU A 247 9.59 -9.68 -13.09
CA LEU A 247 9.22 -8.92 -11.89
C LEU A 247 8.38 -7.68 -12.23
N THR A 248 8.69 -7.01 -13.33
CA THR A 248 7.89 -5.86 -13.80
C THR A 248 6.46 -6.28 -14.14
N LEU A 249 6.28 -7.43 -14.81
CA LEU A 249 4.96 -7.97 -15.09
C LEU A 249 4.20 -8.37 -13.82
N CYS A 250 4.88 -9.01 -12.87
CA CYS A 250 4.27 -9.33 -11.57
C CYS A 250 3.81 -8.09 -10.81
N TYR A 251 4.61 -7.01 -10.83
CA TYR A 251 4.26 -5.75 -10.19
C TYR A 251 3.01 -5.13 -10.83
N LYS A 252 2.92 -5.13 -12.18
CA LYS A 252 1.71 -4.71 -12.90
C LYS A 252 0.50 -5.53 -12.46
N THR A 253 0.59 -6.85 -12.53
CA THR A 253 -0.50 -7.76 -12.11
C THR A 253 -0.96 -7.49 -10.68
N LEU A 254 -0.02 -7.30 -9.75
CA LEU A 254 -0.35 -7.03 -8.35
C LEU A 254 -1.05 -5.67 -8.17
N ASN A 255 -0.64 -4.63 -8.92
CA ASN A 255 -1.25 -3.31 -8.87
C ASN A 255 -2.66 -3.26 -9.49
N ASP A 256 -2.90 -4.12 -10.49
CA ASP A 256 -4.20 -4.26 -11.13
C ASP A 256 -5.17 -5.04 -10.23
N ALA A 257 -4.68 -6.09 -9.56
CA ALA A 257 -5.50 -6.96 -8.71
C ALA A 257 -5.74 -6.41 -7.29
N CYS A 258 -4.80 -5.66 -6.72
CA CYS A 258 -4.81 -5.25 -5.31
C CYS A 258 -4.53 -3.74 -5.13
N PRO A 259 -5.11 -3.08 -4.11
CA PRO A 259 -4.94 -1.65 -3.89
C PRO A 259 -3.60 -1.26 -3.25
N TYR A 260 -2.66 -2.18 -3.04
CA TYR A 260 -1.47 -1.96 -2.22
C TYR A 260 -0.63 -0.73 -2.62
N SER A 261 -0.21 -0.67 -3.89
CA SER A 261 0.59 0.44 -4.40
C SER A 261 -0.21 1.72 -4.52
N LYS A 262 -1.47 1.63 -4.98
CA LYS A 262 -2.37 2.79 -5.09
C LYS A 262 -2.59 3.45 -3.73
N PHE A 263 -2.82 2.65 -2.69
CA PHE A 263 -2.93 3.12 -1.31
C PHE A 263 -1.63 3.81 -0.88
N ALA A 264 -0.48 3.14 -1.03
CA ALA A 264 0.81 3.70 -0.64
C ALA A 264 1.08 5.05 -1.32
N HIS A 265 0.91 5.10 -2.65
CA HIS A 265 1.19 6.28 -3.47
C HIS A 265 0.24 7.44 -3.15
N LEU A 266 -1.08 7.20 -3.07
CA LEU A 266 -2.06 8.27 -2.83
C LEU A 266 -1.90 8.85 -1.42
N THR A 267 -1.71 8.00 -0.41
CA THR A 267 -1.48 8.45 0.97
C THR A 267 -0.17 9.25 1.09
N ALA A 268 0.91 8.79 0.46
CA ALA A 268 2.18 9.51 0.44
C ALA A 268 2.06 10.85 -0.31
N ASN A 269 1.43 10.86 -1.48
CA ASN A 269 1.23 12.05 -2.28
C ASN A 269 0.40 13.10 -1.54
N GLN A 270 -0.61 12.70 -0.76
CA GLN A 270 -1.39 13.63 0.05
C GLN A 270 -0.52 14.32 1.11
N ALA A 271 0.36 13.57 1.80
CA ALA A 271 1.29 14.16 2.76
C ALA A 271 2.32 15.10 2.10
N ILE A 272 2.81 14.73 0.91
CA ILE A 272 3.71 15.59 0.12
C ILE A 272 2.99 16.87 -0.32
N LEU A 273 1.76 16.76 -0.83
CA LEU A 273 0.96 17.88 -1.28
C LEU A 273 0.74 18.90 -0.15
N GLU A 274 0.38 18.42 1.04
CA GLU A 274 0.17 19.27 2.22
C GLU A 274 1.47 19.91 2.71
N ALA A 275 2.56 19.16 2.79
CA ALA A 275 3.86 19.66 3.23
C ALA A 275 4.53 20.64 2.25
N THR A 276 4.01 20.71 1.01
CA THR A 276 4.55 21.57 -0.05
C THR A 276 3.54 22.61 -0.55
N GLY A 277 2.40 22.79 0.11
CA GLY A 277 1.30 23.67 -0.33
C GLY A 277 1.75 25.10 -0.65
N ALA A 278 2.56 25.71 0.23
CA ALA A 278 3.07 27.07 0.04
C ALA A 278 4.29 27.19 -0.89
N ALA A 279 4.86 26.06 -1.35
CA ALA A 279 6.09 26.04 -2.12
C ALA A 279 5.82 26.29 -3.61
N THR A 280 6.57 27.20 -4.23
CA THR A 280 6.51 27.43 -5.69
C THR A 280 7.51 26.60 -6.47
N LYS A 281 8.58 26.11 -5.83
CA LYS A 281 9.56 25.18 -6.41
C LYS A 281 9.60 23.94 -5.54
N ILE A 282 9.28 22.79 -6.12
CA ILE A 282 9.20 21.52 -5.39
C ILE A 282 10.24 20.57 -5.97
N HIS A 283 10.98 19.90 -5.08
CA HIS A 283 11.92 18.86 -5.47
C HIS A 283 11.60 17.57 -4.72
N ILE A 284 11.17 16.57 -5.47
CA ILE A 284 10.90 15.23 -4.98
C ILE A 284 12.16 14.38 -5.14
N VAL A 285 12.56 13.70 -4.08
CA VAL A 285 13.62 12.71 -4.10
C VAL A 285 13.02 11.33 -3.87
N ASP A 286 12.98 10.51 -4.91
CA ASP A 286 12.37 9.18 -4.88
C ASP A 286 13.44 8.10 -4.78
N PHE A 287 13.51 7.45 -3.62
CA PHE A 287 14.33 6.26 -3.46
C PHE A 287 13.51 5.03 -3.81
N GLY A 288 13.80 4.43 -4.96
CA GLY A 288 13.13 3.22 -5.43
C GLY A 288 12.09 3.47 -6.52
N ILE A 289 12.34 4.42 -7.44
CA ILE A 289 11.42 4.66 -8.54
C ILE A 289 11.31 3.43 -9.47
N VAL A 290 10.08 3.10 -9.88
CA VAL A 290 9.78 2.01 -10.83
C VAL A 290 9.28 2.58 -12.17
N GLN A 291 7.98 2.89 -12.29
CA GLN A 291 7.36 3.32 -13.56
C GLN A 291 6.94 4.81 -13.58
N GLY A 292 7.07 5.53 -12.46
CA GLY A 292 6.69 6.95 -12.34
C GLY A 292 5.20 7.21 -12.08
N ILE A 293 4.40 6.16 -11.89
CA ILE A 293 2.96 6.22 -11.73
C ILE A 293 2.49 7.09 -10.54
N GLN A 294 3.21 7.00 -9.41
CA GLN A 294 3.00 7.84 -8.24
C GLN A 294 3.13 9.33 -8.59
N TRP A 295 4.10 9.67 -9.43
CA TRP A 295 4.44 11.04 -9.76
C TRP A 295 3.50 11.66 -10.78
N ALA A 296 2.93 10.88 -11.71
CA ALA A 296 1.85 11.36 -12.56
C ALA A 296 0.64 11.82 -11.72
N ALA A 297 0.22 11.01 -10.75
CA ALA A 297 -0.87 11.38 -9.84
C ALA A 297 -0.55 12.63 -9.00
N LEU A 298 0.70 12.77 -8.52
CA LEU A 298 1.12 13.96 -7.77
C LEU A 298 1.16 15.21 -8.66
N LEU A 299 1.66 15.12 -9.89
CA LEU A 299 1.68 16.24 -10.84
C LEU A 299 0.27 16.77 -11.11
N GLN A 300 -0.70 15.87 -11.31
CA GLN A 300 -2.10 16.24 -11.46
C GLN A 300 -2.61 17.00 -10.22
N ALA A 301 -2.38 16.45 -9.03
CA ALA A 301 -2.81 17.07 -7.78
C ALA A 301 -2.16 18.45 -7.54
N LEU A 302 -0.88 18.61 -7.89
CA LEU A 302 -0.17 19.88 -7.81
C LEU A 302 -0.69 20.92 -8.79
N ALA A 303 -1.09 20.50 -10.00
CA ALA A 303 -1.66 21.39 -11.01
C ALA A 303 -3.04 21.94 -10.60
N THR A 304 -3.81 21.18 -9.81
CA THR A 304 -5.17 21.54 -9.38
C THR A 304 -5.27 22.05 -7.94
N ARG A 305 -4.15 22.27 -7.24
CA ARG A 305 -4.17 22.69 -5.83
C ARG A 305 -4.63 24.16 -5.68
N PRO A 306 -5.22 24.54 -4.53
CA PRO A 306 -5.77 25.89 -4.32
C PRO A 306 -4.75 27.02 -4.49
N GLU A 307 -3.49 26.79 -4.15
CA GLU A 307 -2.39 27.76 -4.25
C GLU A 307 -1.92 27.99 -5.70
N GLY A 308 -2.46 27.22 -6.64
CA GLY A 308 -2.07 27.24 -8.04
C GLY A 308 -0.84 26.38 -8.33
N ASN A 309 -0.57 26.23 -9.62
CA ASN A 309 0.49 25.39 -10.14
C ASN A 309 1.88 25.84 -9.63
N PRO A 310 2.74 24.93 -9.10
CA PRO A 310 4.13 25.25 -8.85
C PRO A 310 4.83 25.84 -10.09
N SER A 311 5.71 26.82 -9.86
CA SER A 311 6.57 27.37 -10.91
C SER A 311 7.56 26.36 -11.48
N ARG A 312 7.93 25.33 -10.71
CA ARG A 312 8.78 24.21 -11.14
C ARG A 312 8.63 22.99 -10.23
N VAL A 313 8.60 21.80 -10.82
CA VAL A 313 8.68 20.51 -10.12
C VAL A 313 9.86 19.71 -10.64
N ARG A 314 10.75 19.30 -9.75
CA ARG A 314 11.89 18.43 -10.07
C ARG A 314 11.74 17.08 -9.37
N ILE A 315 12.13 16.00 -10.04
CA ILE A 315 12.19 14.66 -9.46
C ILE A 315 13.59 14.07 -9.66
N SER A 316 14.28 13.79 -8.55
CA SER A 316 15.48 12.96 -8.54
C SER A 316 15.10 11.52 -8.24
N GLY A 317 15.27 10.62 -9.21
CA GLY A 317 14.85 9.23 -9.10
C GLY A 317 16.02 8.27 -8.95
N VAL A 318 16.14 7.60 -7.80
CA VAL A 318 17.04 6.46 -7.61
C VAL A 318 16.28 5.18 -8.01
N PRO A 319 16.78 4.37 -8.96
CA PRO A 319 16.05 3.20 -9.45
C PRO A 319 15.81 2.17 -8.35
N SER A 320 14.61 1.60 -8.37
CA SER A 320 14.30 0.42 -7.57
C SER A 320 15.14 -0.79 -8.01
N PRO A 321 15.55 -1.67 -7.08
CA PRO A 321 16.10 -2.99 -7.42
C PRO A 321 15.20 -3.82 -8.36
N PHE A 322 13.88 -3.55 -8.39
CA PHE A 322 12.95 -4.21 -9.30
C PHE A 322 13.21 -3.93 -10.79
N LEU A 323 13.88 -2.82 -11.12
CA LEU A 323 14.29 -2.50 -12.49
C LEU A 323 15.57 -3.23 -12.92
N GLY A 324 16.12 -4.08 -12.03
CA GLY A 324 17.28 -4.90 -12.30
C GLY A 324 18.58 -4.10 -12.47
N PRO A 325 19.65 -4.75 -12.94
CA PRO A 325 20.97 -4.14 -13.02
C PRO A 325 21.13 -3.13 -14.18
N LYS A 326 20.14 -3.02 -15.07
CA LYS A 326 20.18 -2.15 -16.26
C LYS A 326 18.93 -1.25 -16.35
N PRO A 327 18.69 -0.37 -15.36
CA PRO A 327 17.44 0.39 -15.27
C PRO A 327 17.35 1.55 -16.27
N ALA A 328 18.43 1.90 -16.97
CA ALA A 328 18.55 3.13 -17.75
C ALA A 328 17.45 3.31 -18.82
N ALA A 329 17.11 2.24 -19.56
CA ALA A 329 16.06 2.31 -20.58
C ALA A 329 14.67 2.54 -19.96
N SER A 330 14.36 1.85 -18.86
CA SER A 330 13.09 2.04 -18.13
C SER A 330 12.98 3.46 -17.58
N LEU A 331 14.04 3.97 -16.96
CA LEU A 331 14.05 5.33 -16.42
C LEU A 331 13.96 6.40 -17.51
N ALA A 332 14.58 6.19 -18.67
CA ALA A 332 14.44 7.09 -19.81
C ALA A 332 12.99 7.14 -20.31
N ALA A 333 12.32 5.99 -20.41
CA ALA A 333 10.90 5.92 -20.77
C ALA A 333 10.01 6.59 -19.71
N THR A 334 10.23 6.34 -18.43
CA THR A 334 9.53 7.03 -17.33
C THR A 334 9.76 8.54 -17.37
N SER A 335 10.99 8.98 -17.62
CA SER A 335 11.30 10.41 -17.76
C SER A 335 10.54 11.06 -18.91
N ALA A 336 10.50 10.42 -20.08
CA ALA A 336 9.78 10.93 -21.24
C ALA A 336 8.29 11.08 -20.94
N ARG A 337 7.66 10.03 -20.40
CA ARG A 337 6.23 10.04 -20.03
C ARG A 337 5.89 11.13 -19.02
N LEU A 338 6.68 11.26 -17.94
CA LEU A 338 6.44 12.29 -16.93
C LEU A 338 6.64 13.71 -17.49
N ARG A 339 7.64 13.91 -18.36
CA ARG A 339 7.86 15.20 -19.03
C ARG A 339 6.71 15.56 -19.96
N ASP A 340 6.21 14.61 -20.73
CA ASP A 340 5.09 14.85 -21.64
C ASP A 340 3.79 15.11 -20.86
N PHE A 341 3.53 14.36 -19.80
CA PHE A 341 2.39 14.61 -18.91
C PHE A 341 2.48 15.98 -18.22
N ALA A 342 3.64 16.37 -17.72
CA ALA A 342 3.83 17.68 -17.10
C ALA A 342 3.60 18.85 -18.08
N LYS A 343 3.96 18.68 -19.37
CA LYS A 343 3.65 19.68 -20.42
C LYS A 343 2.15 19.88 -20.59
N LEU A 344 1.35 18.80 -20.55
CA LEU A 344 -0.12 18.87 -20.65
C LEU A 344 -0.71 19.66 -19.48
N LEU A 345 -0.09 19.60 -18.32
CA LEU A 345 -0.50 20.32 -17.11
C LEU A 345 0.08 21.74 -17.02
N GLY A 346 0.93 22.16 -17.97
CA GLY A 346 1.60 23.45 -17.94
C GLY A 346 2.58 23.62 -16.78
N VAL A 347 3.16 22.53 -16.27
CA VAL A 347 4.14 22.51 -15.16
C VAL A 347 5.56 22.51 -15.75
N ASP A 348 6.43 23.43 -15.33
CA ASP A 348 7.87 23.31 -15.63
C ASP A 348 8.45 22.11 -14.87
N PHE A 349 8.98 21.13 -15.60
CA PHE A 349 9.27 19.82 -15.03
C PHE A 349 10.63 19.27 -15.43
N GLU A 350 11.36 18.78 -14.43
CA GLU A 350 12.64 18.10 -14.59
C GLU A 350 12.64 16.72 -13.92
N PHE A 351 13.18 15.73 -14.62
CA PHE A 351 13.47 14.40 -14.07
C PHE A 351 14.96 14.08 -14.22
N VAL A 352 15.61 13.71 -13.12
CA VAL A 352 17.04 13.39 -13.05
C VAL A 352 17.23 11.98 -12.47
N PRO A 353 17.70 11.00 -13.24
CA PRO A 353 18.00 9.67 -12.71
C PRO A 353 19.35 9.64 -11.98
N LEU A 354 19.39 9.02 -10.80
CA LEU A 354 20.60 8.79 -10.02
C LEU A 354 20.97 7.30 -10.05
N LEU A 355 21.88 6.92 -10.94
CA LEU A 355 22.20 5.51 -11.23
C LEU A 355 23.25 4.88 -10.30
N ARG A 356 23.91 5.71 -9.47
CA ARG A 356 24.91 5.22 -8.51
C ARG A 356 24.21 4.48 -7.36
N PRO A 357 24.83 3.44 -6.79
CA PRO A 357 24.28 2.76 -5.62
C PRO A 357 24.01 3.73 -4.46
N VAL A 358 22.92 3.51 -3.71
CA VAL A 358 22.50 4.39 -2.60
C VAL A 358 23.62 4.64 -1.59
N HIS A 359 24.44 3.64 -1.30
CA HIS A 359 25.54 3.75 -0.32
C HIS A 359 26.72 4.60 -0.82
N GLU A 360 26.78 4.92 -2.11
CA GLU A 360 27.77 5.81 -2.72
C GLU A 360 27.24 7.23 -2.92
N LEU A 361 25.92 7.45 -2.81
CA LEU A 361 25.31 8.76 -2.98
C LEU A 361 25.60 9.65 -1.78
N ASP A 362 25.82 10.93 -2.06
CA ASP A 362 25.94 11.98 -1.06
C ASP A 362 24.96 13.14 -1.35
N ARG A 363 24.93 14.14 -0.47
CA ARG A 363 24.02 15.28 -0.57
C ARG A 363 24.18 16.05 -1.89
N SER A 364 25.39 16.13 -2.44
CA SER A 364 25.69 16.91 -3.63
C SER A 364 25.12 16.27 -4.90
N ASP A 365 24.98 14.95 -4.94
CA ASP A 365 24.37 14.23 -6.06
C ASP A 365 22.93 14.69 -6.35
N PHE A 366 22.19 15.10 -5.31
CA PHE A 366 20.81 15.55 -5.43
C PHE A 366 20.68 17.01 -5.90
N SER A 367 21.78 17.77 -5.97
CA SER A 367 21.80 19.14 -6.50
C SER A 367 20.70 20.06 -5.94
N VAL A 368 20.39 19.93 -4.63
CA VAL A 368 19.32 20.71 -3.98
C VAL A 368 19.57 22.20 -4.12
N GLU A 369 18.58 22.93 -4.65
CA GLU A 369 18.71 24.36 -4.95
C GLU A 369 18.18 25.24 -3.80
N PRO A 370 18.77 26.42 -3.56
CA PRO A 370 18.20 27.39 -2.64
C PRO A 370 16.78 27.81 -3.05
N GLY A 371 15.84 27.77 -2.10
CA GLY A 371 14.46 28.21 -2.31
C GLY A 371 13.52 27.17 -2.91
N GLU A 372 13.98 25.93 -3.14
CA GLU A 372 13.07 24.80 -3.38
C GLU A 372 12.73 24.07 -2.08
N THR A 373 11.52 23.53 -2.03
CA THR A 373 11.07 22.67 -0.93
C THR A 373 11.26 21.21 -1.32
N VAL A 374 12.01 20.47 -0.49
CA VAL A 374 12.34 19.06 -0.75
C VAL A 374 11.35 18.14 -0.04
N ALA A 375 10.84 17.13 -0.75
CA ALA A 375 10.17 15.98 -0.15
C ALA A 375 10.92 14.69 -0.51
N VAL A 376 11.13 13.80 0.45
CA VAL A 376 11.80 12.51 0.22
C VAL A 376 10.78 11.38 0.31
N ASN A 377 10.84 10.43 -0.60
CA ASN A 377 9.91 9.31 -0.69
C ASN A 377 10.63 7.97 -0.64
N PHE A 378 10.17 7.09 0.25
CA PHE A 378 10.59 5.70 0.37
C PHE A 378 9.37 4.79 0.29
N MET A 379 9.02 4.29 -0.90
CA MET A 379 7.90 3.37 -1.08
C MET A 379 8.40 1.96 -1.37
N LEU A 380 8.24 1.06 -0.40
CA LEU A 380 8.66 -0.33 -0.47
C LEU A 380 10.13 -0.48 -0.90
N GLN A 381 11.01 0.29 -0.25
CA GLN A 381 12.42 0.40 -0.64
C GLN A 381 13.38 0.17 0.52
N LEU A 382 13.12 0.71 1.72
CA LEU A 382 14.11 0.69 2.81
C LEU A 382 14.31 -0.70 3.39
N TYR A 383 13.30 -1.58 3.31
CA TYR A 383 13.43 -2.97 3.77
C TYR A 383 14.59 -3.73 3.10
N HIS A 384 14.95 -3.39 1.85
CA HIS A 384 16.11 -3.98 1.17
C HIS A 384 17.46 -3.64 1.84
N LEU A 385 17.51 -2.58 2.65
CA LEU A 385 18.70 -2.13 3.37
C LEU A 385 18.78 -2.68 4.79
N LEU A 386 17.76 -3.41 5.25
CA LEU A 386 17.80 -4.10 6.54
C LEU A 386 18.71 -5.32 6.45
N GLY A 387 19.55 -5.48 7.48
CA GLY A 387 20.49 -6.59 7.61
C GLY A 387 20.77 -6.89 9.08
N ASP A 388 21.85 -7.63 9.36
CA ASP A 388 22.30 -7.81 10.74
C ASP A 388 22.72 -6.47 11.38
N SER A 389 23.30 -5.58 10.56
CA SER A 389 23.60 -4.19 10.89
C SER A 389 22.56 -3.25 10.30
N ASP A 390 22.13 -2.25 11.08
CA ASP A 390 21.26 -1.17 10.58
C ASP A 390 22.03 -0.06 9.86
N GLU A 391 23.35 -0.19 9.69
CA GLU A 391 24.13 0.91 9.10
C GLU A 391 23.71 1.30 7.66
N PRO A 392 23.41 0.37 6.74
CA PRO A 392 22.97 0.75 5.39
C PRO A 392 21.66 1.54 5.40
N VAL A 393 20.66 1.12 6.19
CA VAL A 393 19.40 1.86 6.32
C VAL A 393 19.61 3.21 7.02
N ARG A 394 20.43 3.26 8.08
CA ARG A 394 20.76 4.53 8.74
C ARG A 394 21.52 5.49 7.84
N GLN A 395 22.40 5.00 6.97
CA GLN A 395 23.11 5.83 6.00
C GLN A 395 22.12 6.48 5.03
N ALA A 396 21.17 5.72 4.48
CA ALA A 396 20.12 6.26 3.61
C ALA A 396 19.22 7.28 4.33
N LEU A 397 18.83 7.01 5.59
CA LEU A 397 18.03 7.93 6.40
C LEU A 397 18.79 9.22 6.75
N ARG A 398 20.08 9.13 7.11
CA ARG A 398 20.93 10.31 7.34
C ARG A 398 21.14 11.12 6.07
N LEU A 399 21.29 10.46 4.92
CA LEU A 399 21.35 11.12 3.62
C LEU A 399 20.06 11.90 3.37
N ALA A 400 18.89 11.26 3.53
CA ALA A 400 17.59 11.93 3.42
C ALA A 400 17.47 13.13 4.37
N LYS A 401 17.84 12.97 5.67
CA LYS A 401 17.82 14.06 6.65
C LYS A 401 18.76 15.20 6.24
N SER A 402 19.91 14.88 5.66
CA SER A 402 20.88 15.87 5.19
C SER A 402 20.34 16.77 4.08
N LEU A 403 19.31 16.34 3.34
CA LEU A 403 18.62 17.14 2.33
C LEU A 403 17.69 18.20 2.93
N ASN A 404 17.49 18.18 4.26
CA ASN A 404 16.58 19.05 4.99
C ASN A 404 15.15 19.08 4.39
N PRO A 405 14.49 17.91 4.28
CA PRO A 405 13.18 17.80 3.65
C PRO A 405 12.08 18.43 4.51
N SER A 406 11.02 18.96 3.87
CA SER A 406 9.80 19.37 4.56
C SER A 406 8.97 18.17 5.02
N VAL A 407 9.06 17.06 4.28
CA VAL A 407 8.46 15.77 4.63
C VAL A 407 9.26 14.60 4.06
N VAL A 408 9.30 13.50 4.80
CA VAL A 408 9.73 12.19 4.35
C VAL A 408 8.55 11.24 4.44
N THR A 409 8.17 10.61 3.34
CA THR A 409 7.13 9.59 3.29
C THR A 409 7.76 8.19 3.29
N LEU A 410 7.22 7.30 4.12
CA LEU A 410 7.69 5.93 4.27
C LEU A 410 6.51 4.97 4.13
N GLY A 411 6.54 4.11 3.10
CA GLY A 411 5.61 3.02 2.87
C GLY A 411 6.31 1.68 2.96
N GLU A 412 5.92 0.81 3.89
CA GLU A 412 6.60 -0.45 4.17
C GLU A 412 5.62 -1.62 4.43
N TYR A 413 6.11 -2.86 4.25
CA TYR A 413 5.35 -4.07 4.55
C TYR A 413 5.20 -4.26 6.07
N GLU A 414 3.98 -4.44 6.56
CA GLU A 414 3.71 -4.52 8.00
C GLU A 414 3.86 -5.95 8.54
N VAL A 415 5.12 -6.40 8.64
CA VAL A 415 5.47 -7.73 9.17
C VAL A 415 6.86 -7.74 9.79
N SER A 416 6.98 -8.32 11.00
CA SER A 416 8.27 -8.42 11.71
C SER A 416 9.02 -9.69 11.31
N LEU A 417 9.89 -9.56 10.29
CA LEU A 417 10.76 -10.61 9.74
C LEU A 417 12.26 -10.25 9.84
N ASN A 418 12.61 -9.17 10.55
CA ASN A 418 13.99 -8.74 10.68
C ASN A 418 14.76 -9.51 11.75
N ARG A 419 14.62 -9.12 13.03
CA ARG A 419 15.46 -9.61 14.14
C ARG A 419 14.90 -10.81 14.90
N ALA A 420 13.64 -11.19 14.64
CA ALA A 420 12.99 -12.31 15.31
C ALA A 420 13.70 -13.65 15.00
N GLY A 421 13.61 -14.60 15.94
CA GLY A 421 14.10 -15.98 15.76
C GLY A 421 13.34 -16.72 14.66
N PHE A 422 13.85 -17.87 14.21
CA PHE A 422 13.28 -18.57 13.06
C PHE A 422 11.80 -18.94 13.24
N VAL A 423 11.43 -19.53 14.39
CA VAL A 423 10.02 -19.92 14.67
C VAL A 423 9.08 -18.71 14.66
N ASP A 424 9.50 -17.59 15.25
CA ASP A 424 8.71 -16.35 15.27
C ASP A 424 8.57 -15.74 13.87
N ARG A 425 9.67 -15.68 13.10
CA ARG A 425 9.63 -15.23 11.70
C ARG A 425 8.71 -16.12 10.87
N PHE A 426 8.77 -17.43 11.08
CA PHE A 426 7.92 -18.39 10.38
C PHE A 426 6.44 -18.11 10.65
N ALA A 427 6.06 -17.98 11.92
CA ALA A 427 4.68 -17.69 12.31
C ALA A 427 4.22 -16.32 11.81
N ASN A 428 5.04 -15.27 11.96
CA ASN A 428 4.74 -13.93 11.49
C ASN A 428 4.54 -13.89 9.96
N ALA A 429 5.44 -14.54 9.21
CA ALA A 429 5.35 -14.63 7.75
C ALA A 429 4.11 -15.41 7.33
N LEU A 430 3.80 -16.54 7.97
CA LEU A 430 2.67 -17.39 7.60
C LEU A 430 1.34 -16.63 7.73
N CYS A 431 1.13 -15.95 8.88
CA CYS A 431 -0.07 -15.14 9.06
C CYS A 431 -0.14 -13.97 8.07
N TYR A 432 1.00 -13.33 7.77
CA TYR A 432 1.06 -12.23 6.81
C TYR A 432 0.70 -12.69 5.39
N TYR A 433 1.38 -13.72 4.89
CA TYR A 433 1.17 -14.22 3.55
C TYR A 433 -0.19 -14.91 3.38
N MET A 434 -0.78 -15.47 4.44
CA MET A 434 -2.16 -15.97 4.36
C MET A 434 -3.13 -14.87 3.93
N SER A 435 -3.10 -13.71 4.59
CA SER A 435 -3.96 -12.58 4.23
C SER A 435 -3.66 -12.02 2.83
N VAL A 436 -2.39 -12.02 2.41
CA VAL A 436 -2.01 -11.65 1.03
C VAL A 436 -2.62 -12.62 0.01
N PHE A 437 -2.49 -13.93 0.23
CA PHE A 437 -3.00 -14.96 -0.68
C PHE A 437 -4.53 -15.04 -0.71
N GLU A 438 -5.20 -14.77 0.42
CA GLU A 438 -6.65 -14.62 0.47
C GLU A 438 -7.12 -13.44 -0.39
N SER A 439 -6.44 -12.30 -0.26
CA SER A 439 -6.80 -11.12 -1.05
C SER A 439 -6.63 -11.34 -2.56
N LEU A 440 -5.57 -12.03 -2.99
CA LEU A 440 -5.41 -12.48 -4.37
C LEU A 440 -6.47 -13.50 -4.77
N GLY A 441 -6.86 -14.36 -3.84
CA GLY A 441 -7.91 -15.36 -4.03
C GLY A 441 -9.28 -14.76 -4.36
N VAL A 442 -9.56 -13.55 -3.85
CA VAL A 442 -10.77 -12.79 -4.15
C VAL A 442 -10.63 -11.99 -5.46
N ALA A 443 -9.43 -11.48 -5.75
CA ALA A 443 -9.17 -10.64 -6.92
C ALA A 443 -9.01 -11.42 -8.23
N MET A 444 -8.49 -12.65 -8.18
CA MET A 444 -8.06 -13.40 -9.37
C MET A 444 -8.51 -14.87 -9.33
N ALA A 445 -8.90 -15.39 -10.50
CA ALA A 445 -9.27 -16.80 -10.68
C ALA A 445 -8.14 -17.75 -10.24
N ARG A 446 -8.50 -18.94 -9.75
CA ARG A 446 -7.53 -19.92 -9.21
C ARG A 446 -6.55 -20.44 -10.25
N ASP A 447 -6.98 -20.54 -11.50
CA ASP A 447 -6.23 -21.01 -12.65
C ASP A 447 -5.53 -19.88 -13.44
N SER A 448 -5.62 -18.63 -12.98
CA SER A 448 -4.92 -17.52 -13.64
C SER A 448 -3.40 -17.73 -13.62
N PRO A 449 -2.73 -17.77 -14.79
CA PRO A 449 -1.29 -17.90 -14.85
C PRO A 449 -0.57 -16.64 -14.31
N GLU A 450 -1.18 -15.46 -14.42
CA GLU A 450 -0.67 -14.22 -13.85
C GLU A 450 -0.64 -14.29 -12.32
N ARG A 451 -1.70 -14.81 -11.70
CA ARG A 451 -1.75 -15.05 -10.26
C ARG A 451 -0.65 -16.01 -9.82
N ALA A 452 -0.54 -17.16 -10.48
CA ALA A 452 0.50 -18.14 -10.18
C ALA A 452 1.92 -17.54 -10.33
N ARG A 453 2.12 -16.67 -11.33
CA ARG A 453 3.39 -15.96 -11.54
C ARG A 453 3.70 -15.00 -10.39
N VAL A 454 2.75 -14.17 -9.95
CA VAL A 454 2.93 -13.26 -8.80
C VAL A 454 3.25 -14.05 -7.53
N GLU A 455 2.47 -15.08 -7.23
CA GLU A 455 2.67 -15.88 -6.04
C GLU A 455 4.02 -16.59 -6.04
N ARG A 456 4.48 -17.11 -7.17
CA ARG A 456 5.79 -17.78 -7.27
C ARG A 456 6.95 -16.79 -7.25
N CYS A 457 6.93 -15.81 -8.15
CA CYS A 457 8.09 -14.98 -8.46
C CYS A 457 8.28 -13.82 -7.49
N VAL A 458 7.21 -13.40 -6.79
CA VAL A 458 7.25 -12.35 -5.77
C VAL A 458 7.15 -12.94 -4.38
N PHE A 459 6.03 -13.59 -4.05
CA PHE A 459 5.75 -14.01 -2.68
C PHE A 459 6.54 -15.27 -2.29
N GLY A 460 6.63 -16.26 -3.16
CA GLY A 460 7.40 -17.49 -2.95
C GLY A 460 8.87 -17.21 -2.68
N GLU A 461 9.49 -16.29 -3.43
CA GLU A 461 10.87 -15.89 -3.17
C GLU A 461 11.05 -15.11 -1.87
N ARG A 462 10.12 -14.23 -1.52
CA ARG A 462 10.18 -13.52 -0.23
C ARG A 462 9.98 -14.47 0.95
N ILE A 463 9.07 -15.44 0.83
CA ILE A 463 8.90 -16.52 1.81
C ILE A 463 10.22 -17.29 1.92
N ARG A 464 10.82 -17.70 0.80
CA ARG A 464 12.10 -18.42 0.78
C ARG A 464 13.22 -17.63 1.46
N ARG A 465 13.34 -16.32 1.22
CA ARG A 465 14.37 -15.48 1.88
C ARG A 465 14.08 -15.30 3.38
N ALA A 466 12.81 -15.21 3.78
CA ALA A 466 12.44 -15.02 5.18
C ALA A 466 12.67 -16.26 6.06
N ILE A 467 12.37 -17.45 5.55
CA ILE A 467 12.32 -18.70 6.32
C ILE A 467 13.15 -19.86 5.75
N GLY A 468 13.87 -19.63 4.65
CA GLY A 468 14.72 -20.63 4.01
C GLY A 468 16.05 -20.86 4.74
N PRO A 469 17.09 -21.32 4.02
CA PRO A 469 18.36 -21.70 4.63
C PRO A 469 19.27 -20.53 5.01
N GLU A 470 19.03 -19.33 4.47
CA GLU A 470 19.85 -18.13 4.71
C GLU A 470 19.61 -17.59 6.13
N GLU A 471 20.69 -17.29 6.85
CA GLU A 471 20.68 -16.69 8.19
C GLU A 471 21.81 -15.66 8.32
N GLY A 472 21.72 -14.81 9.34
CA GLY A 472 22.69 -13.74 9.56
C GLY A 472 22.83 -12.82 8.34
N ALA A 473 24.06 -12.48 7.98
CA ALA A 473 24.37 -11.57 6.87
C ALA A 473 23.90 -12.07 5.49
N GLU A 474 23.72 -13.39 5.31
CA GLU A 474 23.23 -13.97 4.05
C GLU A 474 21.73 -13.76 3.86
N ARG A 475 20.97 -13.52 4.94
CA ARG A 475 19.52 -13.34 4.87
C ARG A 475 19.17 -11.91 4.46
N THR A 476 18.67 -11.76 3.24
CA THR A 476 18.25 -10.48 2.65
C THR A 476 16.72 -10.32 2.65
N ASP A 477 16.21 -9.20 2.12
CA ASP A 477 14.77 -8.86 2.02
C ASP A 477 14.04 -8.98 3.37
N ARG A 478 14.72 -8.58 4.44
CA ARG A 478 14.15 -8.46 5.78
C ARG A 478 13.03 -7.43 5.77
N MET A 479 11.98 -7.67 6.53
CA MET A 479 10.86 -6.74 6.72
C MET A 479 10.70 -6.44 8.21
N ALA A 480 10.25 -5.24 8.53
CA ALA A 480 10.08 -4.75 9.90
C ALA A 480 8.67 -4.20 10.07
N GLY A 481 8.11 -4.33 11.28
CA GLY A 481 6.82 -3.71 11.61
C GLY A 481 6.99 -2.22 11.96
N CYS A 482 5.88 -1.49 11.98
CA CYS A 482 5.85 -0.03 12.15
C CYS A 482 6.62 0.48 13.39
N LYS A 483 6.63 -0.25 14.50
CA LYS A 483 7.39 0.14 15.71
C LYS A 483 8.90 0.12 15.53
N GLU A 484 9.42 -0.83 14.76
CA GLU A 484 10.84 -0.92 14.46
C GLU A 484 11.23 0.19 13.47
N TRP A 485 10.39 0.45 12.47
CA TRP A 485 10.55 1.61 11.58
C TRP A 485 10.51 2.94 12.32
N GLN A 486 9.58 3.13 13.26
CA GLN A 486 9.53 4.30 14.13
C GLN A 486 10.86 4.52 14.85
N THR A 487 11.38 3.46 15.47
CA THR A 487 12.65 3.52 16.20
C THR A 487 13.80 3.94 15.28
N LEU A 488 13.88 3.40 14.07
CA LEU A 488 14.91 3.75 13.09
C LEU A 488 14.81 5.20 12.60
N MET A 489 13.59 5.68 12.34
CA MET A 489 13.33 7.06 11.92
C MET A 489 13.71 8.05 13.02
N GLU A 490 13.25 7.83 14.26
CA GLU A 490 13.54 8.67 15.42
C GLU A 490 15.05 8.69 15.73
N TRP A 491 15.72 7.55 15.63
CA TRP A 491 17.18 7.46 15.83
C TRP A 491 17.97 8.27 14.78
N CYS A 492 17.41 8.44 13.58
CA CYS A 492 17.99 9.29 12.55
C CYS A 492 17.55 10.76 12.65
N GLY A 493 16.86 11.14 13.74
CA GLY A 493 16.48 12.52 14.04
C GLY A 493 15.21 12.98 13.34
N PHE A 494 14.35 12.05 12.90
CA PHE A 494 13.03 12.38 12.36
C PHE A 494 11.97 12.35 13.45
N GLU A 495 10.94 13.16 13.28
CA GLU A 495 9.73 13.12 14.12
C GLU A 495 8.50 12.77 13.27
N PRO A 496 7.51 12.03 13.83
CA PRO A 496 6.32 11.63 13.09
C PRO A 496 5.41 12.83 12.79
N VAL A 497 4.83 12.83 11.60
CA VAL A 497 3.83 13.81 11.14
C VAL A 497 2.48 13.10 11.03
N GLN A 498 1.46 13.66 11.67
CA GLN A 498 0.10 13.14 11.62
C GLN A 498 -0.47 13.31 10.20
N PHE A 499 -1.10 12.25 9.68
CA PHE A 499 -1.88 12.37 8.46
C PHE A 499 -3.12 13.24 8.68
N SER A 500 -3.50 13.97 7.64
CA SER A 500 -4.75 14.72 7.64
C SER A 500 -5.96 13.81 7.43
N ASN A 501 -7.13 14.36 7.70
CA ASN A 501 -8.40 13.73 7.34
C ASN A 501 -8.54 13.52 5.82
N TYR A 502 -7.82 14.29 4.99
CA TYR A 502 -7.83 14.11 3.54
C TYR A 502 -7.08 12.84 3.14
N ALA A 503 -5.95 12.53 3.77
CA ALA A 503 -5.21 11.30 3.50
C ALA A 503 -6.05 10.05 3.86
N MET A 504 -6.79 10.11 4.97
CA MET A 504 -7.76 9.08 5.35
C MET A 504 -8.89 8.95 4.31
N SER A 505 -9.51 10.09 3.95
CA SER A 505 -10.63 10.11 3.00
C SER A 505 -10.23 9.63 1.60
N GLN A 506 -9.02 9.95 1.14
CA GLN A 506 -8.46 9.47 -0.13
C GLN A 506 -8.26 7.95 -0.12
N ALA A 507 -7.75 7.41 1.00
CA ALA A 507 -7.58 5.98 1.16
C ALA A 507 -8.95 5.26 1.22
N ASP A 508 -9.95 5.83 1.90
CA ASP A 508 -11.32 5.29 1.90
C ASP A 508 -11.96 5.34 0.51
N LEU A 509 -11.79 6.44 -0.23
CA LEU A 509 -12.29 6.58 -1.59
C LEU A 509 -11.67 5.55 -2.55
N LEU A 510 -10.37 5.26 -2.41
CA LEU A 510 -9.72 4.20 -3.15
C LEU A 510 -10.39 2.84 -2.89
N LEU A 511 -10.75 2.57 -1.63
CA LEU A 511 -11.38 1.30 -1.24
C LEU A 511 -12.86 1.21 -1.65
N TRP A 512 -13.52 2.33 -1.98
CA TRP A 512 -14.90 2.35 -2.45
C TRP A 512 -15.14 1.49 -3.71
N ASN A 513 -14.11 1.34 -4.55
CA ASN A 513 -14.17 0.52 -5.76
C ASN A 513 -14.13 -1.00 -5.50
N TYR A 514 -13.98 -1.42 -4.24
CA TYR A 514 -13.92 -2.82 -3.84
C TYR A 514 -15.22 -3.23 -3.17
N ASP A 515 -15.95 -4.15 -3.79
CA ASP A 515 -17.23 -4.67 -3.28
C ASP A 515 -17.06 -5.56 -2.03
N SER A 516 -18.19 -6.03 -1.48
CA SER A 516 -18.26 -6.70 -0.17
C SER A 516 -17.50 -8.02 -0.05
N LYS A 517 -17.09 -8.65 -1.17
CA LYS A 517 -16.22 -9.84 -1.15
C LYS A 517 -14.80 -9.50 -0.70
N TYR A 518 -14.32 -8.29 -0.98
CA TYR A 518 -13.05 -7.82 -0.47
C TYR A 518 -13.14 -7.48 1.02
N LYS A 519 -12.03 -7.66 1.72
CA LYS A 519 -11.92 -7.44 3.17
C LYS A 519 -10.90 -6.37 3.52
N TYR A 520 -10.67 -5.44 2.59
CA TYR A 520 -9.79 -4.31 2.83
C TYR A 520 -10.41 -3.35 3.84
N SER A 521 -9.57 -2.82 4.73
CA SER A 521 -9.94 -1.80 5.70
C SER A 521 -8.72 -0.96 6.06
N LEU A 522 -8.94 0.26 6.51
CA LEU A 522 -7.88 1.09 7.07
C LEU A 522 -7.73 0.86 8.58
N VAL A 523 -6.49 0.80 9.04
CA VAL A 523 -6.14 0.68 10.46
C VAL A 523 -5.13 1.76 10.81
N GLU A 524 -5.50 2.64 11.73
CA GLU A 524 -4.59 3.61 12.30
C GLU A 524 -3.74 2.97 13.42
N GLN A 525 -2.44 3.23 13.39
CA GLN A 525 -1.50 2.77 14.42
C GLN A 525 -0.73 3.97 14.98
N GLN A 526 -0.60 4.02 16.29
CA GLN A 526 0.17 5.08 16.96
C GLN A 526 1.67 4.98 16.60
N PRO A 527 2.40 6.12 16.52
CA PRO A 527 1.90 7.47 16.75
C PRO A 527 1.18 8.09 15.55
N ALA A 528 1.54 7.76 14.30
CA ALA A 528 1.03 8.44 13.09
C ALA A 528 1.07 7.54 11.84
N PHE A 529 0.78 6.26 12.00
CA PHE A 529 0.81 5.28 10.91
C PHE A 529 -0.60 5.01 10.37
N LEU A 530 -0.72 4.93 9.05
CA LEU A 530 -1.94 4.48 8.38
C LEU A 530 -1.64 3.18 7.64
N SER A 531 -2.40 2.14 7.95
CA SER A 531 -2.20 0.80 7.39
C SER A 531 -3.39 0.34 6.57
N LEU A 532 -3.13 -0.15 5.36
CA LEU A 532 -4.05 -0.97 4.61
C LEU A 532 -4.01 -2.39 5.18
N ALA A 533 -5.18 -2.86 5.60
CA ALA A 533 -5.36 -4.15 6.24
C ALA A 533 -6.29 -5.06 5.44
N TRP A 534 -6.12 -6.37 5.59
CA TRP A 534 -7.06 -7.40 5.14
C TRP A 534 -7.64 -8.10 6.36
N GLU A 535 -8.96 -8.14 6.49
CA GLU A 535 -9.64 -8.66 7.69
C GLU A 535 -9.09 -8.05 9.00
N LYS A 536 -8.85 -6.73 8.98
CA LYS A 536 -8.25 -5.96 10.08
C LYS A 536 -6.79 -6.31 10.42
N ARG A 537 -6.14 -7.22 9.68
CA ARG A 537 -4.69 -7.46 9.77
C ARG A 537 -3.93 -6.47 8.87
N PRO A 538 -3.12 -5.56 9.43
CA PRO A 538 -2.27 -4.66 8.64
C PRO A 538 -1.34 -5.42 7.68
N LEU A 539 -1.23 -4.95 6.44
CA LEU A 539 -0.38 -5.54 5.40
C LEU A 539 0.65 -4.55 4.82
N LEU A 540 0.24 -3.30 4.63
CA LEU A 540 1.10 -2.22 4.12
C LEU A 540 0.82 -0.97 4.92
N THR A 541 1.87 -0.35 5.44
CA THR A 541 1.78 0.81 6.33
C THR A 541 2.50 2.00 5.71
N VAL A 542 1.85 3.16 5.73
CA VAL A 542 2.40 4.44 5.30
C VAL A 542 2.56 5.35 6.52
N SER A 543 3.59 6.19 6.52
CA SER A 543 3.84 7.24 7.52
C SER A 543 4.52 8.45 6.90
N ALA A 544 4.40 9.60 7.56
CA ALA A 544 5.08 10.85 7.21
C ALA A 544 5.96 11.32 8.36
N TRP A 545 7.08 11.98 8.04
CA TRP A 545 8.13 12.36 8.99
C TRP A 545 8.77 13.71 8.60
N ARG A 546 9.39 14.43 9.53
CA ARG A 546 10.16 15.67 9.24
C ARG A 546 11.48 15.78 9.99
#